data_AF-A0A7Y2ZKV7-F1
#
_entry.id   AF-A0A7Y2ZKV7-F1
#
_cell.length_a   1.000
_cell.length_b   1.000
_cell.length_c   1.000
_cell.angle_alpha   90.00
_cell.angle_beta   90.00
_cell.angle_gamma   90.00
#
_symmetry.space_group_name_H-M   'P 1'
#
loop_
_entity.id
_entity.type
_entity.pdbx_description
1 polymer ?
#
loop_
_entity_poly.entity_id
_entity_poly.type
_entity_poly.pdbx_seq_one_letter_code
_entity_poly.pdbx_strand_id
1 'polypeptide(L)' 'MLDSSLIKSTIGFVKKKLADAEAGHDWFHTHRVLNNALNIAHNEEANLEIVALGALLHDIADSKFHDGDETVGPA' A
#
# COMPACT_ATOMS: atom_id res chain seq x y z
N MET A 1 7.39 15.35 -7.29
CA MET A 1 6.06 14.69 -7.26
C MET A 1 6.21 13.29 -7.83
N LEU A 2 5.57 12.29 -7.21
CA LEU A 2 5.51 10.93 -7.76
C LEU A 2 4.51 10.90 -8.92
N ASP A 3 4.94 11.40 -10.07
CA ASP A 3 4.15 11.42 -11.31
C ASP A 3 4.34 10.16 -12.17
N SER A 4 4.80 9.07 -11.55
CA SER A 4 4.90 7.78 -12.20
C SER A 4 3.51 7.24 -12.51
N SER A 5 3.27 6.91 -13.78
CA SER A 5 2.06 6.22 -14.25
C SER A 5 1.79 4.96 -13.41
N LEU A 6 2.86 4.25 -13.02
CA LEU A 6 2.79 3.04 -12.20
C LEU A 6 2.20 3.30 -10.81
N ILE A 7 2.64 4.37 -10.14
CA ILE A 7 2.11 4.74 -8.80
C ILE A 7 0.63 5.11 -8.89
N LYS A 8 0.24 5.89 -9.91
CA LYS A 8 -1.17 6.28 -10.12
C LYS A 8 -2.06 5.07 -10.39
N SER A 9 -1.61 4.14 -11.24
CA SER A 9 -2.31 2.88 -11.51
C SER A 9 -2.42 2.02 -10.24
N THR A 10 -1.35 1.95 -9.44
CA THR A 10 -1.34 1.18 -8.19
C THR A 10 -2.31 1.77 -7.17
N ILE A 11 -2.36 3.10 -7.00
CA ILE A 11 -3.35 3.76 -6.15
C ILE A 11 -4.78 3.40 -6.56
N GLY A 12 -5.08 3.43 -7.86
CA GLY A 12 -6.39 3.04 -8.38
C GLY A 12 -6.73 1.58 -8.07
N PHE A 13 -5.75 0.68 -8.24
CA PHE A 13 -5.89 -0.73 -7.91
C PHE A 13 -6.16 -0.94 -6.41
N VAL A 14 -5.38 -0.31 -5.53
CA VAL A 14 -5.51 -0.44 -4.07
C VAL A 14 -6.86 0.06 -3.59
N LYS A 15 -7.27 1.27 -4.03
CA LYS A 15 -8.60 1.82 -3.71
C LYS A 15 -9.74 0.88 -4.10
N LYS A 16 -9.62 0.23 -5.27
CA LYS A 16 -10.61 -0.74 -5.73
C LYS A 16 -10.60 -2.02 -4.89
N LYS A 17 -9.43 -2.49 -4.48
CA LYS A 17 -9.30 -3.72 -3.67
C LYS A 17 -9.78 -3.54 -2.23
N LEU A 18 -9.56 -2.37 -1.64
CA LEU A 18 -9.95 -2.05 -0.26
C LEU A 18 -11.35 -1.40 -0.16
N ALA A 19 -12.14 -1.38 -1.24
CA ALA A 19 -13.43 -0.70 -1.26
C ALA A 19 -14.43 -1.28 -0.23
N ASP A 20 -14.34 -2.58 0.02
CA ASP A 20 -15.22 -3.33 0.94
C ASP A 20 -14.46 -3.82 2.19
N ALA A 21 -13.25 -3.30 2.43
CA ALA A 21 -12.44 -3.69 3.59
C ALA A 21 -13.04 -3.14 4.90
N GLU A 22 -12.85 -3.87 6.00
CA GLU A 22 -13.22 -3.40 7.33
C GLU A 22 -12.46 -2.11 7.69
N ALA A 23 -13.04 -1.28 8.56
CA ALA A 23 -12.57 0.08 8.87
C ALA A 23 -11.09 0.20 9.33
N GLY A 24 -10.46 -0.90 9.75
CA GLY A 24 -9.04 -0.93 10.11
C GLY A 24 -8.08 -1.06 8.92
N HIS A 25 -8.56 -1.53 7.76
CA HIS A 25 -7.76 -1.88 6.57
C HIS A 25 -8.25 -1.16 5.31
N ASP A 26 -8.92 -0.03 5.47
CA ASP A 26 -9.42 0.76 4.35
C ASP A 26 -8.31 1.54 3.62
N TRP A 27 -8.70 2.20 2.53
CA TRP A 27 -7.79 3.08 1.79
C TRP A 27 -7.12 4.15 2.67
N PHE A 28 -7.79 4.66 3.71
CA PHE A 28 -7.25 5.73 4.53
C PHE A 28 -6.09 5.26 5.41
N HIS A 29 -6.11 4.00 5.86
CA HIS A 29 -4.95 3.37 6.50
C HIS A 29 -3.75 3.34 5.55
N THR A 30 -3.91 2.74 4.36
CA THR A 30 -2.82 2.68 3.36
C THR A 30 -2.32 4.08 3.00
N HIS A 31 -3.21 5.05 2.84
CA HIS A 31 -2.86 6.43 2.50
C HIS A 31 -2.00 7.11 3.59
N ARG A 32 -2.31 6.88 4.87
CA ARG A 32 -1.46 7.36 5.98
C ARG A 32 -0.08 6.72 5.95
N VAL A 33 -0.01 5.39 5.72
CA VAL A 33 1.26 4.66 5.62
C VAL A 33 2.09 5.20 4.48
N LEU A 34 1.50 5.41 3.29
CA LEU A 34 2.18 6.00 2.14
C LEU A 34 2.78 7.38 2.47
N ASN A 35 2.00 8.28 3.07
CA ASN A 35 2.49 9.63 3.40
C ASN A 35 3.64 9.59 4.41
N ASN A 36 3.55 8.73 5.42
CA ASN A 36 4.63 8.56 6.39
C ASN A 36 5.87 7.95 5.75
N ALA A 37 5.71 6.92 4.92
CA ALA A 37 6.82 6.27 4.23
C ALA A 37 7.57 7.24 3.30
N LEU A 38 6.83 8.09 2.57
CA LEU A 38 7.43 9.13 1.73
C LEU A 38 8.14 10.21 2.55
N ASN A 39 7.52 10.69 3.64
CA ASN A 39 8.14 11.67 4.52
C ASN A 39 9.46 11.17 5.13
N ILE A 40 9.51 9.89 5.52
CA ILE A 40 10.74 9.27 6.02
C ILE A 40 11.74 9.15 4.87
N ALA A 41 11.36 8.52 3.75
CA ALA A 41 12.25 8.24 2.64
C ALA A 41 12.84 9.50 1.97
N HIS A 42 12.20 10.66 2.10
CA HIS A 42 12.76 11.93 1.65
C HIS A 42 14.06 12.32 2.37
N ASN A 43 14.29 11.81 3.59
CA ASN A 43 15.49 12.08 4.37
C ASN A 43 16.47 10.88 4.41
N GLU A 44 16.16 9.80 3.69
CA GLU A 44 16.95 8.57 3.66
C GLU A 44 17.49 8.33 2.24
N GLU A 45 18.57 7.56 2.12
CA GLU A 45 19.08 7.10 0.81
C GLU A 45 18.21 5.94 0.30
N ALA A 46 17.00 6.28 -0.16
CA ALA A 46 15.99 5.31 -0.59
C ALA A 46 15.37 5.66 -1.95
N ASN A 47 14.96 4.62 -2.69
CA ASN A 47 14.20 4.81 -3.92
C ASN A 47 12.73 5.10 -3.60
N LEU A 48 12.29 6.35 -3.82
CA LEU A 48 10.94 6.79 -3.50
C LEU A 48 9.84 6.01 -4.25
N GLU A 49 10.10 5.54 -5.47
CA GLU A 49 9.12 4.75 -6.23
C GLU A 49 8.93 3.37 -5.60
N ILE A 50 10.02 2.69 -5.21
CA ILE A 50 9.96 1.39 -4.52
C ILE A 50 9.27 1.54 -3.16
N VAL A 51 9.63 2.56 -2.38
CA VAL A 51 9.00 2.84 -1.08
C VAL A 51 7.50 3.07 -1.24
N ALA A 52 7.10 3.87 -2.22
CA ALA A 52 5.69 4.13 -2.50
C ALA A 52 4.93 2.86 -2.89
N LEU A 53 5.50 2.02 -3.76
CA LEU A 53 4.90 0.75 -4.17
C LEU A 53 4.76 -0.22 -3.00
N GLY A 54 5.80 -0.35 -2.17
CA GLY A 54 5.77 -1.18 -0.97
C GLY A 54 4.68 -0.73 -0.01
N ALA A 55 4.62 0.57 0.30
CA ALA A 55 3.59 1.13 1.17
C ALA A 55 2.17 0.97 0.60
N LEU A 56 1.98 1.08 -0.72
CA LEU A 56 0.67 0.91 -1.35
C LEU A 56 0.18 -0.55 -1.30
N LEU A 57 1.09 -1.52 -1.41
CA LEU A 57 0.73 -2.93 -1.57
C LEU A 57 0.82 -3.75 -0.28
N HIS A 58 1.39 -3.22 0.81
CA HIS A 58 1.70 -3.98 2.03
C HIS A 58 0.50 -4.73 2.63
N ASP A 59 -0.68 -4.14 2.58
CA ASP A 59 -1.91 -4.68 3.18
C ASP A 59 -2.80 -5.44 2.18
N ILE A 60 -2.46 -5.47 0.88
CA ILE A 60 -3.28 -6.15 -0.14
C ILE A 60 -3.21 -7.67 -0.03
N ALA A 61 -2.09 -8.17 0.47
CA ALA A 61 -1.84 -9.60 0.61
C ALA A 61 -1.92 -10.07 2.07
N ASP A 62 -2.57 -9.29 2.94
CA ASP A 62 -2.92 -9.77 4.28
C ASP A 62 -3.96 -10.90 4.14
N SER A 63 -3.63 -12.07 4.66
CA SER A 63 -4.46 -13.27 4.84
C SER A 63 -5.91 -13.02 5.25
N LYS A 64 -6.19 -11.90 5.94
CA LYS A 64 -7.54 -11.45 6.30
C LYS A 64 -8.45 -11.20 5.09
N PHE A 65 -7.90 -10.93 3.91
CA PHE A 65 -8.63 -10.85 2.64
C PHE A 65 -8.78 -12.19 1.92
N HIS A 66 -8.25 -13.27 2.52
CA HIS A 66 -8.27 -14.65 2.06
C HIS A 66 -8.91 -15.58 3.10
N ASP A 67 -10.00 -15.14 3.74
CA ASP A 67 -10.70 -15.89 4.80
C ASP A 67 -9.82 -16.29 6.01
N GLY A 68 -8.76 -15.51 6.27
CA GLY A 68 -7.81 -15.80 7.35
C GLY A 68 -6.76 -16.85 6.99
N ASP A 69 -6.58 -17.16 5.71
CA ASP A 69 -5.54 -18.08 5.25
C ASP A 69 -4.14 -17.44 5.33
N GLU A 70 -3.47 -17.65 6.45
CA GLU A 70 -2.10 -17.18 6.73
C GLU A 70 -1.04 -17.74 5.75
N THR A 71 -1.40 -18.72 4.91
CA THR A 71 -0.50 -19.24 3.87
C THR A 71 -0.51 -18.38 2.60
N VAL A 72 -1.43 -17.42 2.51
CA VAL A 72 -1.58 -16.51 1.38
C VAL A 72 -1.13 -15.11 1.79
N GLY A 73 0.03 -14.71 1.27
CA GLY A 73 0.67 -13.44 1.56
C GLY A 73 2.14 -13.45 1.11
N PRO A 74 2.85 -12.30 1.12
CA PRO A 74 4.28 -12.29 0.90
C PRO A 74 4.96 -13.00 2.07
N ALA A 75 5.89 -13.91 1.76
CA ALA A 75 6.69 -14.64 2.76
C ALA A 75 7.70 -13.74 3.47
#